data_AF-A0A839VWY3-F1
#
_entry.id   AF-A0A839VWY3-F1
#
_cell.length_a   1.000
_cell.length_b   1.000
_cell.length_c   1.000
_cell.angle_alpha   90.00
_cell.angle_beta   90.00
_cell.angle_gamma   90.00
#
_symmetry.space_group_name_H-M   'P 1'
#
loop_
_entity.id
_entity.type
_entity.pdbx_description
1 polymer ?
#
loop_
_entity_poly.entity_id
_entity_poly.type
_entity_poly.pdbx_seq_one_letter_code
_entity_poly.pdbx_strand_id
1 'polypeptide(L)'
;MAVSSIDTAATEHEASDHEAALRYLSVILGDVPPVDARPDAVSLFRTRVAEHGERVRALRDSVSPLFVENGDLTAYATGGGMLPELILVGDNPGRREYEHSVYLCVQGRAGAMAHSFFDGIFGAGSFRRKVMVLNKSSFHTPRTVGLNDAMRGDPALAEAIRRDQEENARLIADSVALLGIPVVTIGMESGGTTFQSFRKTLESRYRTLGNPPAVFQGKRLSSPFRKVPHFSLSKIFCRNADSVWNAALDGFLARHAAVPGLRTENGNVSSKLLLGLGDGPLLADYLDRVILGNGG
;
A
#
# COMPACT_ATOMS: atom_id res chain seq x y z
N MET A 1 -5.57 -47.27 23.29
CA MET A 1 -5.35 -45.85 22.93
C MET A 1 -3.92 -45.70 22.46
N ALA A 2 -3.70 -45.58 21.16
CA ALA A 2 -2.42 -45.18 20.57
C ALA A 2 -2.76 -44.60 19.20
N VAL A 3 -2.69 -43.27 19.06
CA VAL A 3 -2.80 -42.58 17.78
C VAL A 3 -1.67 -41.56 17.71
N SER A 4 -0.95 -41.64 16.59
CA SER A 4 -0.13 -40.62 15.93
C SER A 4 1.18 -40.17 16.59
N SER A 5 2.29 -40.67 16.05
CA SER A 5 3.63 -40.07 16.12
C SER A 5 4.31 -40.01 14.75
N ILE A 6 3.54 -40.09 13.65
CA ILE A 6 4.08 -40.17 12.28
C ILE A 6 3.85 -38.86 11.50
N ASP A 7 2.90 -38.01 11.90
CA ASP A 7 2.64 -36.74 11.21
C ASP A 7 3.57 -35.58 11.60
N THR A 8 4.36 -35.70 12.67
CA THR A 8 5.25 -34.61 13.11
C THR A 8 6.59 -34.59 12.36
N ALA A 9 7.11 -35.75 11.93
CA ALA A 9 8.42 -35.82 11.28
C ALA A 9 8.41 -35.34 9.82
N ALA A 10 7.29 -35.51 9.10
CA ALA A 10 7.15 -35.04 7.72
C ALA A 10 7.01 -33.50 7.65
N THR A 11 6.30 -32.91 8.61
CA THR A 11 6.16 -31.44 8.71
C THR A 11 7.44 -30.74 9.14
N GLU A 12 8.29 -31.39 9.94
CA GLU A 12 9.58 -30.82 10.36
C GLU A 12 10.63 -30.87 9.23
N HIS A 13 10.57 -31.87 8.34
CA HIS A 13 11.49 -31.95 7.19
C HIS A 13 11.11 -30.96 6.07
N GLU A 14 9.81 -30.78 5.78
CA GLU A 14 9.35 -29.75 4.83
C GLU A 14 9.53 -28.32 5.36
N ALA A 15 9.37 -28.10 6.66
CA ALA A 15 9.66 -26.80 7.28
C ALA A 15 11.17 -26.48 7.26
N SER A 16 12.02 -27.49 7.47
CA SER A 16 13.49 -27.37 7.36
C SER A 16 13.95 -27.03 5.94
N ASP A 17 13.33 -27.62 4.91
CA ASP A 17 13.63 -27.31 3.50
C ASP A 17 13.12 -25.92 3.08
N HIS A 18 12.01 -25.45 3.65
CA HIS A 18 11.52 -24.09 3.45
C HIS A 18 12.41 -23.05 4.14
N GLU A 19 12.88 -23.31 5.37
CA GLU A 19 13.84 -22.45 6.08
C GLU A 19 15.21 -22.42 5.36
N ALA A 20 15.66 -23.55 4.83
CA ALA A 20 16.90 -23.62 4.04
C ALA A 20 16.78 -22.85 2.72
N ALA A 21 15.62 -22.92 2.04
CA ALA A 21 15.35 -22.13 0.84
C ALA A 21 15.25 -20.61 1.13
N LEU A 22 14.67 -20.22 2.27
CA LEU A 22 14.62 -18.83 2.73
C LEU A 22 16.01 -18.29 3.14
N ARG A 23 16.87 -19.13 3.76
CA ARG A 23 18.27 -18.79 4.04
C ARG A 23 19.13 -18.72 2.77
N TYR A 24 18.85 -19.54 1.76
CA TYR A 24 19.52 -19.45 0.46
C TYR A 24 19.14 -18.15 -0.28
N LEU A 25 17.89 -17.69 -0.14
CA LEU A 25 17.42 -16.41 -0.68
C LEU A 25 17.99 -15.19 0.07
N SER A 26 18.21 -15.27 1.39
CA SER A 26 18.81 -14.16 2.15
C SER A 26 20.28 -13.90 1.77
N VAL A 27 21.02 -14.95 1.38
CA VAL A 27 22.42 -14.86 0.92
C VAL A 27 22.55 -14.21 -0.47
N ILE A 28 21.51 -14.28 -1.31
CA ILE A 28 21.50 -13.71 -2.67
C ILE A 28 21.13 -12.21 -2.66
N LEU A 29 20.48 -11.72 -1.61
CA LEU A 29 19.80 -10.40 -1.61
C LEU A 29 20.43 -9.30 -0.76
N GLY A 30 21.65 -9.47 -0.25
CA GLY A 30 22.36 -8.41 0.48
C GLY A 30 21.53 -7.84 1.64
N ASP A 31 21.46 -8.62 2.73
CA ASP A 31 21.04 -8.27 4.08
C ASP A 31 20.01 -7.15 4.25
N VAL A 32 18.73 -7.52 4.11
CA VAL A 32 17.74 -7.14 5.12
C VAL A 32 17.09 -8.44 5.60
N PRO A 33 17.28 -8.85 6.87
CA PRO A 33 16.65 -10.06 7.37
C PRO A 33 15.12 -9.95 7.27
N PRO A 34 14.40 -11.07 7.03
CA PRO A 34 12.96 -11.10 7.13
C PRO A 34 12.51 -10.47 8.46
N VAL A 35 11.49 -9.62 8.40
CA VAL A 35 11.02 -8.80 9.53
C VAL A 35 10.70 -9.63 10.79
N ASP A 36 10.37 -10.90 10.62
CA ASP A 36 10.09 -11.84 11.69
C ASP A 36 11.32 -12.23 12.54
N ALA A 37 12.54 -11.87 12.10
CA ALA A 37 13.78 -12.05 12.86
C ALA A 37 14.19 -10.82 13.72
N ARG A 38 13.36 -9.77 13.76
CA ARG A 38 13.59 -8.53 14.52
C ARG A 38 12.40 -8.23 15.46
N PRO A 39 12.29 -8.93 16.60
CA PRO A 39 11.16 -8.75 17.53
C PRO A 39 11.04 -7.31 18.06
N ASP A 40 12.13 -6.55 18.04
CA ASP A 40 12.19 -5.12 18.31
C ASP A 40 11.50 -4.29 17.21
N ALA A 41 11.71 -4.60 15.94
CA ALA A 41 11.15 -3.86 14.80
C ALA A 41 9.62 -4.04 14.71
N VAL A 42 9.12 -5.27 14.91
CA VAL A 42 7.68 -5.55 14.92
C VAL A 42 7.00 -4.84 16.10
N SER A 43 7.54 -4.99 17.30
CA SER A 43 7.00 -4.32 18.49
C SER A 43 7.01 -2.80 18.32
N LEU A 44 8.10 -2.25 17.80
CA LEU A 44 8.22 -0.81 17.53
C LEU A 44 7.23 -0.35 16.45
N PHE A 45 7.02 -1.12 15.38
CA PHE A 45 6.02 -0.80 14.36
C PHE A 45 4.62 -0.71 14.99
N ARG A 46 4.24 -1.70 15.79
CA ARG A 46 2.94 -1.73 16.47
C ARG A 46 2.76 -0.54 17.41
N THR A 47 3.80 -0.19 18.17
CA THR A 47 3.82 1.02 18.99
C THR A 47 3.65 2.28 18.14
N ARG A 48 4.35 2.40 17.01
CA ARG A 48 4.22 3.56 16.11
C ARG A 48 2.82 3.70 15.53
N VAL A 49 2.18 2.59 15.16
CA VAL A 49 0.79 2.57 14.71
C VAL A 49 -0.15 3.04 15.83
N ALA A 50 0.02 2.53 17.05
CA ALA A 50 -0.80 2.91 18.20
C ALA A 50 -0.66 4.41 18.53
N GLU A 51 0.57 4.90 18.67
CA GLU A 51 0.86 6.31 18.92
C GLU A 51 0.31 7.21 17.80
N HIS A 52 0.45 6.78 16.54
CA HIS A 52 -0.12 7.49 15.40
C HIS A 52 -1.63 7.64 15.54
N GLY A 53 -2.34 6.54 15.86
CA GLY A 53 -3.78 6.57 16.11
C GLY A 53 -4.19 7.52 17.23
N GLU A 54 -3.39 7.66 18.29
CA GLU A 54 -3.62 8.67 19.33
C GLU A 54 -3.42 10.11 18.84
N ARG A 55 -2.31 10.37 18.14
CA ARG A 55 -1.99 11.72 17.61
C ARG A 55 -3.04 12.19 16.60
N VAL A 56 -3.48 11.30 15.72
CA VAL A 56 -4.48 11.53 14.68
C VAL A 56 -5.88 11.75 15.30
N ARG A 57 -6.26 10.98 16.35
CA ARG A 57 -7.50 11.24 17.10
C ARG A 57 -7.50 12.59 17.83
N ALA A 58 -6.38 13.00 18.42
CA ALA A 58 -6.28 14.31 19.08
C ALA A 58 -6.48 15.48 18.10
N LEU A 59 -6.10 15.32 16.82
CA LEU A 59 -6.37 16.30 15.77
C LEU A 59 -7.85 16.37 15.39
N ARG A 60 -8.56 15.22 15.35
CA ARG A 60 -10.01 15.19 15.13
C ARG A 60 -10.75 16.01 16.17
N ASP A 61 -10.48 15.72 17.45
CA ASP A 61 -11.23 16.26 18.57
C ASP A 61 -11.03 17.78 18.74
N SER A 62 -10.01 18.35 18.10
CA SER A 62 -9.69 19.77 18.18
C SER A 62 -10.30 20.63 17.07
N VAL A 63 -10.71 20.07 15.91
CA VAL A 63 -10.91 20.93 14.72
C VAL A 63 -12.06 20.57 13.77
N SER A 64 -12.43 19.30 13.55
CA SER A 64 -13.46 19.03 12.51
C SER A 64 -14.18 17.68 12.58
N PRO A 65 -15.51 17.65 12.32
CA PRO A 65 -16.25 16.41 12.10
C PRO A 65 -15.96 15.77 10.74
N LEU A 66 -15.17 16.42 9.87
CA LEU A 66 -14.81 15.89 8.55
C LEU A 66 -13.71 14.82 8.61
N PHE A 67 -13.22 14.48 9.80
CA PHE A 67 -12.15 13.51 9.96
C PHE A 67 -12.63 12.07 9.82
N VAL A 68 -11.83 11.22 9.17
CA VAL A 68 -12.08 9.78 9.08
C VAL A 68 -10.98 9.02 9.79
N GLU A 69 -11.35 8.37 10.88
CA GLU A 69 -10.47 7.45 11.59
C GLU A 69 -10.32 6.15 10.79
N ASN A 70 -9.10 5.69 10.61
CA ASN A 70 -8.82 4.43 9.93
C ASN A 70 -8.85 3.27 10.93
N GLY A 71 -10.03 2.66 11.09
CA GLY A 71 -10.20 1.53 12.02
C GLY A 71 -9.30 0.32 11.70
N ASP A 72 -8.80 0.19 10.47
CA ASP A 72 -7.92 -0.91 10.08
C ASP A 72 -6.57 -0.86 10.80
N LEU A 73 -6.12 0.33 11.23
CA LEU A 73 -4.85 0.47 11.94
C LEU A 73 -4.86 -0.18 13.33
N THR A 74 -6.03 -0.28 13.96
CA THR A 74 -6.16 -0.94 15.26
C THR A 74 -5.76 -2.41 15.19
N ALA A 75 -6.02 -3.10 14.07
CA ALA A 75 -5.65 -4.50 13.90
C ALA A 75 -4.13 -4.71 13.91
N TYR A 76 -3.37 -3.73 13.42
CA TYR A 76 -1.90 -3.77 13.49
C TYR A 76 -1.39 -3.43 14.90
N ALA A 77 -2.05 -2.51 15.62
CA ALA A 77 -1.63 -2.08 16.96
C ALA A 77 -1.81 -3.16 18.05
N THR A 78 -2.91 -3.93 18.03
CA THR A 78 -3.31 -4.84 19.14
C THR A 78 -2.60 -6.19 19.13
N GLY A 79 -1.63 -6.38 18.25
CA GLY A 79 -0.70 -7.49 18.31
C GLY A 79 -1.18 -8.83 17.72
N GLY A 80 -2.48 -8.94 17.38
CA GLY A 80 -3.08 -10.14 16.78
C GLY A 80 -3.11 -10.16 15.24
N GLY A 81 -2.77 -9.04 14.57
CA GLY A 81 -2.77 -8.94 13.11
C GLY A 81 -1.47 -9.42 12.46
N MET A 82 -1.60 -10.00 11.26
CA MET A 82 -0.46 -10.22 10.35
C MET A 82 0.16 -8.87 9.95
N LEU A 83 1.46 -8.87 9.64
CA LEU A 83 2.13 -7.68 9.11
C LEU A 83 1.70 -7.42 7.66
N PRO A 84 1.59 -6.14 7.25
CA PRO A 84 1.32 -5.81 5.85
C PRO A 84 2.54 -6.16 4.98
N GLU A 85 2.28 -6.56 3.74
CA GLU A 85 3.31 -6.78 2.71
C GLU A 85 3.49 -5.54 1.81
N LEU A 86 2.54 -4.61 1.84
CA LEU A 86 2.53 -3.39 1.04
C LEU A 86 1.70 -2.30 1.73
N ILE A 87 2.08 -1.05 1.50
CA ILE A 87 1.30 0.14 1.87
C ILE A 87 0.66 0.73 0.63
N LEU A 88 -0.64 0.98 0.69
CA LEU A 88 -1.38 1.69 -0.35
C LEU A 88 -1.81 3.06 0.17
N VAL A 89 -1.43 4.13 -0.51
CA VAL A 89 -1.67 5.50 -0.06
C VAL A 89 -2.64 6.20 -1.01
N GLY A 90 -3.86 6.46 -0.54
CA GLY A 90 -4.85 7.29 -1.25
C GLY A 90 -4.64 8.80 -1.03
N ASP A 91 -5.42 9.63 -1.71
CA ASP A 91 -5.39 11.08 -1.51
C ASP A 91 -6.02 11.46 -0.17
N ASN A 92 -7.34 11.33 -0.08
CA ASN A 92 -8.13 11.62 1.10
C ASN A 92 -9.45 10.81 1.06
N PRO A 93 -10.14 10.62 2.20
CA PRO A 93 -11.39 9.89 2.24
C PRO A 93 -12.45 10.53 1.34
N GLY A 94 -13.08 9.72 0.49
CA GLY A 94 -14.30 10.08 -0.22
C GLY A 94 -15.54 9.91 0.66
N ARG A 95 -16.72 10.12 0.07
CA ARG A 95 -17.99 10.13 0.81
C ARG A 95 -18.28 8.78 1.47
N ARG A 96 -18.03 7.67 0.76
CA ARG A 96 -18.27 6.32 1.30
C ARG A 96 -17.27 5.98 2.40
N GLU A 97 -16.01 6.37 2.22
CA GLU A 97 -14.99 6.20 3.26
C GLU A 97 -15.35 6.95 4.54
N TYR A 98 -15.92 8.15 4.41
CA TYR A 98 -16.44 8.94 5.53
C TYR A 98 -17.64 8.28 6.21
N GLU A 99 -18.66 7.90 5.44
CA GLU A 99 -19.89 7.27 5.97
C GLU A 99 -19.61 5.96 6.72
N HIS A 100 -18.56 5.24 6.34
CA HIS A 100 -18.23 3.92 6.87
C HIS A 100 -16.98 3.90 7.77
N SER A 101 -16.34 5.05 8.02
CA SER A 101 -15.12 5.16 8.82
C SER A 101 -14.02 4.17 8.41
N VAL A 102 -13.80 4.03 7.10
CA VAL A 102 -12.83 3.09 6.52
C VAL A 102 -12.23 3.65 5.23
N TYR A 103 -10.92 3.53 5.05
CA TYR A 103 -10.27 3.99 3.80
C TYR A 103 -10.49 2.99 2.67
N LEU A 104 -10.64 3.45 1.42
CA LEU A 104 -10.94 2.60 0.26
C LEU A 104 -12.11 1.63 0.52
N CYS A 105 -13.22 2.17 1.02
CA CYS A 105 -14.44 1.42 1.30
C CYS A 105 -14.91 0.60 0.08
N VAL A 106 -15.25 -0.68 0.27
CA VAL A 106 -15.69 -1.58 -0.82
C VAL A 106 -16.97 -1.09 -1.51
N GLN A 107 -17.80 -0.29 -0.84
CA GLN A 107 -18.99 0.33 -1.43
C GLN A 107 -18.65 1.51 -2.35
N GLY A 108 -17.41 2.00 -2.31
CA GLY A 108 -16.86 2.95 -3.27
C GLY A 108 -16.21 2.26 -4.45
N ARG A 109 -16.28 2.85 -5.65
CA ARG A 109 -15.68 2.27 -6.87
C ARG A 109 -14.17 2.00 -6.74
N ALA A 110 -13.43 2.92 -6.13
CA ALA A 110 -12.00 2.77 -5.93
C ALA A 110 -11.68 1.64 -4.95
N GLY A 111 -12.43 1.54 -3.84
CA GLY A 111 -12.30 0.46 -2.88
C GLY A 111 -12.67 -0.90 -3.47
N ALA A 112 -13.80 -1.01 -4.17
CA ALA A 112 -14.19 -2.24 -4.87
C ALA A 112 -13.09 -2.73 -5.82
N MET A 113 -12.51 -1.83 -6.61
CA MET A 113 -11.43 -2.18 -7.53
C MET A 113 -10.15 -2.61 -6.81
N ALA A 114 -9.76 -1.90 -5.74
CA ALA A 114 -8.59 -2.26 -4.95
C ALA A 114 -8.77 -3.63 -4.29
N HIS A 115 -9.94 -3.89 -3.68
CA HIS A 115 -10.30 -5.18 -3.12
C HIS A 115 -10.20 -6.29 -4.17
N SER A 116 -10.87 -6.15 -5.34
CA SER A 116 -10.80 -7.17 -6.40
C SER A 116 -9.38 -7.40 -6.91
N PHE A 117 -8.58 -6.34 -7.06
CA PHE A 117 -7.20 -6.45 -7.53
C PHE A 117 -6.32 -7.22 -6.54
N PHE A 118 -6.31 -6.82 -5.27
CA PHE A 118 -5.43 -7.43 -4.27
C PHE A 118 -5.94 -8.80 -3.79
N ASP A 119 -7.25 -9.02 -3.71
CA ASP A 119 -7.80 -10.35 -3.43
C ASP A 119 -7.51 -11.34 -4.56
N GLY A 120 -7.44 -10.88 -5.81
CA GLY A 120 -6.99 -11.72 -6.91
C GLY A 120 -5.53 -12.16 -6.80
N ILE A 121 -4.67 -11.34 -6.17
CA ILE A 121 -3.24 -11.64 -5.98
C ILE A 121 -3.00 -12.52 -4.76
N PHE A 122 -3.61 -12.15 -3.64
CA PHE A 122 -3.32 -12.73 -2.32
C PHE A 122 -4.39 -13.73 -1.83
N GLY A 123 -5.42 -13.97 -2.65
CA GLY A 123 -6.58 -14.80 -2.31
C GLY A 123 -7.75 -14.00 -1.74
N ALA A 124 -8.95 -14.57 -1.77
CA ALA A 124 -10.18 -13.88 -1.38
C ALA A 124 -10.13 -13.33 0.07
N GLY A 125 -10.56 -12.08 0.24
CA GLY A 125 -10.67 -11.42 1.55
C GLY A 125 -9.32 -11.15 2.22
N SER A 126 -8.22 -11.08 1.47
CA SER A 126 -6.87 -10.90 1.98
C SER A 126 -6.40 -9.45 1.95
N PHE A 127 -7.04 -8.58 1.17
CA PHE A 127 -6.60 -7.20 0.94
C PHE A 127 -6.27 -6.46 2.26
N ARG A 128 -7.19 -6.41 3.22
CA ARG A 128 -6.95 -5.70 4.51
C ARG A 128 -5.93 -6.37 5.42
N ARG A 129 -5.63 -7.66 5.20
CA ARG A 129 -4.59 -8.37 5.96
C ARG A 129 -3.20 -8.15 5.36
N LYS A 130 -3.10 -8.07 4.03
CA LYS A 130 -1.85 -7.99 3.29
C LYS A 130 -1.46 -6.57 2.89
N VAL A 131 -2.41 -5.65 2.85
CA VAL A 131 -2.20 -4.27 2.42
C VAL A 131 -2.66 -3.30 3.51
N MET A 132 -1.72 -2.53 4.03
CA MET A 132 -2.05 -1.40 4.90
C MET A 132 -2.50 -0.23 4.02
N VAL A 133 -3.74 0.23 4.21
CA VAL A 133 -4.29 1.38 3.50
C VAL A 133 -4.12 2.63 4.36
N LEU A 134 -3.49 3.66 3.81
CA LEU A 134 -3.35 4.99 4.41
C LEU A 134 -3.82 6.06 3.41
N ASN A 135 -4.00 7.29 3.87
CA ASN A 135 -4.25 8.43 2.99
C ASN A 135 -3.18 9.50 3.21
N LYS A 136 -3.00 10.38 2.22
CA LYS A 136 -2.18 11.59 2.38
C LYS A 136 -2.80 12.50 3.42
N SER A 137 -4.12 12.58 3.48
CA SER A 137 -4.87 13.21 4.58
C SER A 137 -6.06 12.38 5.03
N SER A 138 -6.35 12.39 6.32
CA SER A 138 -7.49 11.75 6.96
C SER A 138 -8.78 12.59 6.88
N PHE A 139 -8.70 13.82 6.36
CA PHE A 139 -9.84 14.71 6.24
C PHE A 139 -10.68 14.39 5.00
N HIS A 140 -11.95 14.08 5.21
CA HIS A 140 -12.93 13.87 4.17
C HIS A 140 -13.20 15.16 3.40
N THR A 141 -13.12 15.04 2.07
CA THR A 141 -13.76 15.98 1.15
C THR A 141 -14.29 15.20 -0.05
N PRO A 142 -15.41 15.61 -0.68
CA PRO A 142 -15.92 14.92 -1.87
C PRO A 142 -14.93 14.87 -3.04
N ARG A 143 -14.04 15.86 -3.12
CA ARG A 143 -12.96 15.98 -4.09
C ARG A 143 -11.76 16.59 -3.39
N THR A 144 -10.55 16.13 -3.72
CA THR A 144 -9.29 16.63 -3.17
C THR A 144 -9.13 18.16 -3.24
N VAL A 145 -9.67 18.82 -4.27
CA VAL A 145 -9.68 20.29 -4.36
C VAL A 145 -10.39 20.96 -3.17
N GLY A 146 -11.40 20.28 -2.60
CA GLY A 146 -12.10 20.74 -1.41
C GLY A 146 -11.22 20.83 -0.17
N LEU A 147 -10.10 20.08 -0.11
CA LEU A 147 -9.12 20.25 0.97
C LEU A 147 -8.45 21.61 0.89
N ASN A 148 -8.08 22.06 -0.32
CA ASN A 148 -7.51 23.40 -0.50
C ASN A 148 -8.51 24.50 -0.15
N ASP A 149 -9.79 24.29 -0.45
CA ASP A 149 -10.84 25.24 -0.08
C ASP A 149 -11.01 25.31 1.44
N ALA A 150 -11.04 24.15 2.11
CA ALA A 150 -11.10 24.06 3.57
C ALA A 150 -9.90 24.73 4.25
N MET A 151 -8.67 24.47 3.76
CA MET A 151 -7.44 25.08 4.28
C MET A 151 -7.41 26.61 4.08
N ARG A 152 -8.05 27.14 3.04
CA ARG A 152 -8.12 28.60 2.82
C ARG A 152 -9.17 29.28 3.69
N GLY A 153 -10.23 28.56 4.06
CA GLY A 153 -11.36 29.11 4.81
C GLY A 153 -11.12 29.21 6.31
N ASP A 154 -10.26 28.36 6.87
CA ASP A 154 -10.05 28.28 8.32
C ASP A 154 -8.56 27.95 8.65
N PRO A 155 -7.80 28.88 9.25
CA PRO A 155 -6.41 28.65 9.64
C PRO A 155 -6.20 27.51 10.65
N ALA A 156 -7.16 27.29 11.57
CA ALA A 156 -7.07 26.20 12.53
C ALA A 156 -7.21 24.85 11.82
N LEU A 157 -8.18 24.74 10.90
CA LEU A 157 -8.35 23.57 10.04
C LEU A 157 -7.17 23.35 9.11
N ALA A 158 -6.58 24.42 8.56
CA ALA A 158 -5.39 24.33 7.73
C ALA A 158 -4.21 23.71 8.49
N GLU A 159 -3.99 24.16 9.73
CA GLU A 159 -2.95 23.61 10.62
C GLU A 159 -3.24 22.15 11.00
N ALA A 160 -4.51 21.79 11.23
CA ALA A 160 -4.92 20.43 11.53
C ALA A 160 -4.64 19.48 10.36
N ILE A 161 -5.05 19.87 9.14
CA ILE A 161 -4.78 19.13 7.91
C ILE A 161 -3.27 19.01 7.69
N ARG A 162 -2.51 20.10 7.93
CA ARG A 162 -1.05 20.07 7.83
C ARG A 162 -0.45 19.03 8.76
N ARG A 163 -0.81 19.03 10.05
CA ARG A 163 -0.30 18.07 11.04
C ARG A 163 -0.69 16.63 10.72
N ASP A 164 -1.93 16.41 10.30
CA ASP A 164 -2.42 15.10 9.87
C ASP A 164 -1.61 14.53 8.70
N GLN A 165 -1.35 15.36 7.67
CA GLN A 165 -0.49 14.98 6.55
C GLN A 165 0.91 14.58 6.98
N GLU A 166 1.48 15.27 7.97
CA GLU A 166 2.80 14.97 8.51
C GLU A 166 2.82 13.68 9.32
N GLU A 167 1.79 13.44 10.14
CA GLU A 167 1.64 12.20 10.89
C GLU A 167 1.48 10.98 9.97
N ASN A 168 0.66 11.10 8.93
CA ASN A 168 0.49 10.03 7.94
C ASN A 168 1.81 9.74 7.20
N ALA A 169 2.55 10.78 6.81
CA ALA A 169 3.86 10.64 6.17
C ALA A 169 4.92 10.00 7.09
N ARG A 170 4.93 10.36 8.38
CA ARG A 170 5.83 9.76 9.40
C ARG A 170 5.55 8.27 9.55
N LEU A 171 4.28 7.89 9.71
CA LEU A 171 3.91 6.48 9.85
C LEU A 171 4.37 5.66 8.63
N ILE A 172 4.18 6.18 7.41
CA ILE A 172 4.62 5.50 6.19
C ILE A 172 6.13 5.30 6.19
N ALA A 173 6.92 6.36 6.41
CA ALA A 173 8.37 6.27 6.40
C ALA A 173 8.90 5.31 7.48
N ASP A 174 8.34 5.39 8.68
CA ASP A 174 8.70 4.50 9.80
C ASP A 174 8.33 3.05 9.47
N SER A 175 7.19 2.80 8.84
CA SER A 175 6.77 1.47 8.41
C SER A 175 7.71 0.87 7.36
N VAL A 176 8.18 1.67 6.39
CA VAL A 176 9.19 1.22 5.42
C VAL A 176 10.51 0.90 6.13
N ALA A 177 10.96 1.73 7.07
CA ALA A 177 12.20 1.48 7.79
C ALA A 177 12.16 0.22 8.67
N LEU A 178 11.01 -0.04 9.30
CA LEU A 178 10.84 -1.17 10.21
C LEU A 178 10.55 -2.46 9.46
N LEU A 179 9.69 -2.41 8.44
CA LEU A 179 9.17 -3.60 7.76
C LEU A 179 9.80 -3.85 6.38
N GLY A 180 10.49 -2.87 5.79
CA GLY A 180 11.08 -3.02 4.47
C GLY A 180 10.06 -3.27 3.36
N ILE A 181 8.83 -2.74 3.47
CA ILE A 181 7.75 -2.99 2.52
C ILE A 181 7.57 -1.87 1.49
N PRO A 182 7.09 -2.16 0.27
CA PRO A 182 6.75 -1.14 -0.72
C PRO A 182 5.61 -0.22 -0.30
N VAL A 183 5.63 0.98 -0.88
CA VAL A 183 4.60 2.00 -0.78
C VAL A 183 4.12 2.37 -2.17
N VAL A 184 2.85 2.13 -2.44
CA VAL A 184 2.16 2.52 -3.67
C VAL A 184 1.27 3.72 -3.36
N THR A 185 1.68 4.89 -3.86
CA THR A 185 0.92 6.13 -3.73
C THR A 185 0.05 6.33 -4.97
N ILE A 186 -1.26 6.34 -4.74
CA ILE A 186 -2.27 6.55 -5.76
C ILE A 186 -2.41 8.06 -6.00
N GLY A 187 -2.58 8.45 -7.27
CA GLY A 187 -2.94 9.81 -7.63
C GLY A 187 -1.72 10.68 -7.91
N MET A 188 -1.75 11.29 -9.10
CA MET A 188 -0.74 12.24 -9.56
C MET A 188 -1.15 13.65 -9.18
N GLU A 189 -0.73 14.15 -8.02
CA GLU A 189 -0.58 15.60 -7.88
C GLU A 189 0.69 16.00 -8.64
N SER A 190 0.51 16.51 -9.85
CA SER A 190 1.55 17.23 -10.59
C SER A 190 1.47 18.71 -10.16
N GLY A 191 2.37 19.13 -9.27
CA GLY A 191 2.57 20.54 -8.93
C GLY A 191 1.59 21.16 -7.91
N GLY A 192 0.70 20.38 -7.30
CA GLY A 192 -0.25 20.86 -6.28
C GLY A 192 0.40 21.14 -4.90
N THR A 193 -0.18 22.09 -4.17
CA THR A 193 0.17 22.39 -2.77
C THR A 193 -0.64 21.58 -1.76
N THR A 194 -1.72 20.90 -2.18
CA THR A 194 -2.65 20.20 -1.30
C THR A 194 -1.94 19.26 -0.33
N PHE A 195 -1.07 18.39 -0.85
CA PHE A 195 -0.32 17.41 -0.05
C PHE A 195 1.16 17.77 0.12
N GLN A 196 1.49 19.08 0.13
CA GLN A 196 2.89 19.50 0.22
C GLN A 196 3.54 19.07 1.54
N SER A 197 2.83 19.17 2.66
CA SER A 197 3.36 18.78 3.97
C SER A 197 3.57 17.28 4.08
N PHE A 198 2.65 16.49 3.52
CA PHE A 198 2.83 15.04 3.38
C PHE A 198 4.13 14.72 2.61
N ARG A 199 4.29 15.28 1.40
CA ARG A 199 5.43 14.98 0.52
C ARG A 199 6.77 15.37 1.17
N LYS A 200 6.86 16.60 1.69
CA LYS A 200 8.08 17.10 2.34
C LYS A 200 8.46 16.26 3.55
N THR A 201 7.47 15.89 4.36
CA THR A 201 7.71 15.08 5.55
C THR A 201 8.13 13.67 5.19
N LEU A 202 7.48 13.04 4.21
CA LEU A 202 7.83 11.70 3.75
C LEU A 202 9.27 11.66 3.24
N GLU A 203 9.63 12.59 2.34
CA GLU A 203 10.97 12.69 1.77
C GLU A 203 12.03 12.96 2.85
N SER A 204 11.78 13.94 3.73
CA SER A 204 12.70 14.30 4.80
C SER A 204 12.90 13.14 5.78
N ARG A 205 11.81 12.51 6.24
CA ARG A 205 11.85 11.43 7.21
C ARG A 205 12.56 10.21 6.65
N TYR A 206 12.25 9.83 5.42
CA TYR A 206 12.89 8.70 4.75
C TYR A 206 14.39 8.93 4.54
N ARG A 207 14.80 10.16 4.18
CA ARG A 207 16.22 10.55 4.12
C ARG A 207 16.91 10.47 5.47
N THR A 208 16.28 10.97 6.53
CA THR A 208 16.81 10.91 7.91
C THR A 208 17.00 9.46 8.39
N LEU A 209 16.16 8.55 7.93
CA LEU A 209 16.25 7.11 8.24
C LEU A 209 17.26 6.37 7.34
N GLY A 210 18.03 7.07 6.50
CA GLY A 210 19.07 6.48 5.66
C GLY A 210 18.57 5.83 4.38
N ASN A 211 17.38 6.20 3.88
CA ASN A 211 16.75 5.64 2.69
C ASN A 211 16.67 4.08 2.70
N PRO A 212 16.03 3.49 3.71
CA PRO A 212 15.97 2.03 3.87
C PRO A 212 15.30 1.35 2.67
N PRO A 213 15.84 0.23 2.15
CA PRO A 213 15.29 -0.42 0.97
C PRO A 213 13.92 -1.05 1.28
N ALA A 214 13.16 -1.33 0.22
CA ALA A 214 12.02 -2.24 0.30
C ALA A 214 12.28 -3.52 -0.48
N VAL A 215 11.70 -4.61 0.03
CA VAL A 215 11.66 -5.93 -0.57
C VAL A 215 10.20 -6.32 -0.72
N PHE A 216 9.83 -6.83 -1.90
CA PHE A 216 8.52 -7.41 -2.14
C PHE A 216 8.70 -8.82 -2.70
N GLN A 217 8.13 -9.82 -2.04
CA GLN A 217 8.24 -11.24 -2.45
C GLN A 217 9.68 -11.68 -2.77
N GLY A 218 10.63 -11.30 -1.89
CA GLY A 218 12.05 -11.63 -2.05
C GLY A 218 12.78 -10.81 -3.11
N LYS A 219 12.17 -9.76 -3.70
CA LYS A 219 12.85 -8.89 -4.66
C LYS A 219 13.05 -7.50 -4.09
N ARG A 220 14.31 -7.04 -4.07
CA ARG A 220 14.64 -5.66 -3.69
C ARG A 220 14.15 -4.69 -4.76
N LEU A 221 13.46 -3.64 -4.34
CA LEU A 221 12.98 -2.58 -5.23
C LEU A 221 14.03 -1.49 -5.43
N SER A 222 14.05 -0.89 -6.62
CA SER A 222 14.90 0.29 -6.90
C SER A 222 14.47 1.53 -6.11
N SER A 223 13.20 1.60 -5.72
CA SER A 223 12.65 2.60 -4.80
C SER A 223 11.51 1.94 -4.01
N PRO A 224 11.40 2.16 -2.68
CA PRO A 224 10.25 1.70 -1.94
C PRO A 224 8.98 2.48 -2.30
N PHE A 225 9.12 3.72 -2.77
CA PHE A 225 7.99 4.56 -3.16
C PHE A 225 7.72 4.44 -4.65
N ARG A 226 6.48 4.08 -4.98
CA ARG A 226 5.95 4.07 -6.33
C ARG A 226 4.73 4.97 -6.38
N LYS A 227 4.71 5.83 -7.39
CA LYS A 227 3.58 6.70 -7.67
C LYS A 227 2.84 6.14 -8.86
N VAL A 228 1.52 5.96 -8.73
CA VAL A 228 0.71 5.33 -9.78
C VAL A 228 -0.56 6.12 -10.09
N PRO A 229 -1.14 5.94 -11.29
CA PRO A 229 -2.43 6.54 -11.63
C PRO A 229 -3.56 6.11 -10.70
N HIS A 230 -4.64 6.90 -10.67
CA HIS A 230 -5.76 6.68 -9.74
C HIS A 230 -6.65 5.47 -10.11
N PHE A 231 -7.13 4.70 -9.12
CA PHE A 231 -8.03 3.56 -9.32
C PHE A 231 -9.43 3.96 -9.84
N SER A 232 -9.92 5.14 -9.48
CA SER A 232 -11.33 5.59 -9.69
C SER A 232 -11.85 5.51 -11.14
N LEU A 233 -11.00 5.39 -12.14
CA LEU A 233 -11.38 5.25 -13.55
C LEU A 233 -10.60 4.16 -14.29
N SER A 234 -10.09 3.13 -13.59
CA SER A 234 -9.21 2.13 -14.20
C SER A 234 -7.92 2.73 -14.80
N LYS A 235 -7.55 3.98 -14.43
CA LYS A 235 -6.36 4.64 -14.99
C LYS A 235 -5.08 3.92 -14.64
N ILE A 236 -5.09 3.16 -13.54
CA ILE A 236 -4.01 2.25 -13.17
C ILE A 236 -3.79 1.14 -14.20
N PHE A 237 -4.65 0.98 -15.22
CA PHE A 237 -4.50 0.05 -16.34
C PHE A 237 -4.26 0.78 -17.68
N CYS A 238 -4.14 2.11 -17.64
CA CYS A 238 -4.06 2.95 -18.82
C CYS A 238 -2.69 3.62 -18.96
N ARG A 239 -2.33 3.89 -20.21
CA ARG A 239 -1.23 4.78 -20.56
C ARG A 239 -1.50 6.19 -20.03
N ASN A 240 -0.45 6.91 -19.71
CA ASN A 240 -0.53 8.31 -19.28
C ASN A 240 0.72 9.11 -19.72
N ALA A 241 0.95 10.28 -19.15
CA ALA A 241 2.07 11.14 -19.53
C ALA A 241 3.45 10.62 -19.05
N ASP A 242 3.49 9.67 -18.13
CA ASP A 242 4.71 9.05 -17.62
C ASP A 242 5.21 7.97 -18.59
N SER A 243 6.36 8.23 -19.22
CA SER A 243 6.99 7.31 -20.17
C SER A 243 7.49 6.02 -19.53
N VAL A 244 7.94 6.06 -18.27
CA VAL A 244 8.42 4.88 -17.54
C VAL A 244 7.25 3.95 -17.26
N TRP A 245 6.12 4.52 -16.82
CA TRP A 245 4.87 3.78 -16.65
C TRP A 245 4.41 3.13 -17.96
N ASN A 246 4.42 3.88 -19.06
CA ASN A 246 4.00 3.36 -20.37
C ASN A 246 4.92 2.23 -20.88
N ALA A 247 6.23 2.34 -20.66
CA ALA A 247 7.17 1.30 -21.00
C ALA A 247 6.93 0.01 -20.18
N ALA A 248 6.64 0.15 -18.89
CA ALA A 248 6.31 -1.00 -18.04
C ALA A 248 5.01 -1.70 -18.49
N LEU A 249 3.99 -0.92 -18.87
CA LEU A 249 2.76 -1.42 -19.47
C LEU A 249 3.03 -2.18 -20.79
N ASP A 250 3.85 -1.62 -21.68
CA ASP A 250 4.20 -2.26 -22.95
C ASP A 250 4.93 -3.59 -22.72
N GLY A 251 5.88 -3.61 -21.79
CA GLY A 251 6.59 -4.84 -21.41
C GLY A 251 5.64 -5.91 -20.86
N PHE A 252 4.68 -5.52 -20.03
CA PHE A 252 3.64 -6.43 -19.53
C PHE A 252 2.77 -6.98 -20.66
N LEU A 253 2.24 -6.11 -21.52
CA LEU A 253 1.41 -6.51 -22.66
C LEU A 253 2.15 -7.40 -23.66
N ALA A 254 3.45 -7.15 -23.88
CA ALA A 254 4.28 -7.98 -24.77
C ALA A 254 4.48 -9.40 -24.19
N ARG A 255 4.74 -9.53 -22.89
CA ARG A 255 4.88 -10.84 -22.22
C ARG A 255 3.58 -11.65 -22.26
N HIS A 256 2.45 -10.97 -22.14
CA HIS A 256 1.13 -11.59 -22.10
C HIS A 256 0.35 -11.44 -23.41
N ALA A 257 1.06 -11.33 -24.54
CA ALA A 257 0.46 -11.15 -25.87
C ALA A 257 -0.46 -12.32 -26.28
N ALA A 258 -0.26 -13.50 -25.69
CA ALA A 258 -1.08 -14.68 -25.91
C ALA A 258 -2.45 -14.62 -25.22
N VAL A 259 -2.68 -13.69 -24.28
CA VAL A 259 -3.95 -13.54 -23.55
C VAL A 259 -4.94 -12.73 -24.40
N PRO A 260 -5.97 -13.35 -25.01
CA PRO A 260 -6.83 -12.65 -25.96
C PRO A 260 -7.62 -11.53 -25.29
N GLY A 261 -7.60 -10.33 -25.89
CA GLY A 261 -8.34 -9.17 -25.39
C GLY A 261 -7.72 -8.46 -24.17
N LEU A 262 -6.54 -8.89 -23.70
CA LEU A 262 -5.84 -8.20 -22.61
C LEU A 262 -5.38 -6.80 -23.05
N ARG A 263 -4.88 -6.69 -24.28
CA ARG A 263 -4.58 -5.41 -24.92
C ARG A 263 -5.86 -4.84 -25.54
N THR A 264 -6.25 -3.65 -25.09
CA THR A 264 -7.33 -2.87 -25.72
C THR A 264 -6.83 -2.22 -27.01
N GLU A 265 -7.75 -1.77 -27.88
CA GLU A 265 -7.44 -1.08 -29.14
C GLU A 265 -6.53 0.15 -28.92
N ASN A 266 -6.72 0.87 -27.81
CA ASN A 266 -5.92 2.04 -27.45
C ASN A 266 -4.58 1.69 -26.78
N GLY A 267 -4.19 0.41 -26.76
CA GLY A 267 -2.93 -0.05 -26.17
C GLY A 267 -2.87 0.00 -24.64
N ASN A 268 -4.03 0.04 -23.97
CA ASN A 268 -4.16 -0.10 -22.52
C ASN A 268 -4.40 -1.56 -22.13
N VAL A 269 -4.27 -1.87 -20.84
CA VAL A 269 -4.68 -3.15 -20.26
C VAL A 269 -6.19 -3.14 -19.99
N SER A 270 -6.89 -4.17 -20.44
CA SER A 270 -8.32 -4.34 -20.19
C SER A 270 -8.57 -4.65 -18.72
N SER A 271 -9.03 -3.67 -17.94
CA SER A 271 -9.33 -3.89 -16.52
C SER A 271 -10.42 -4.93 -16.31
N LYS A 272 -11.39 -5.00 -17.24
CA LYS A 272 -12.46 -6.01 -17.21
C LYS A 272 -11.89 -7.41 -17.34
N LEU A 273 -10.96 -7.61 -18.29
CA LEU A 273 -10.35 -8.92 -18.48
C LEU A 273 -9.39 -9.24 -17.35
N LEU A 274 -8.47 -8.33 -17.02
CA LEU A 274 -7.45 -8.56 -16.00
C LEU A 274 -8.06 -8.92 -14.64
N LEU A 275 -9.07 -8.16 -14.20
CA LEU A 275 -9.77 -8.44 -12.93
C LEU A 275 -10.77 -9.60 -13.07
N GLY A 276 -11.40 -9.75 -14.24
CA GLY A 276 -12.43 -10.77 -14.47
C GLY A 276 -11.88 -12.18 -14.65
N LEU A 277 -10.64 -12.34 -15.11
CA LEU A 277 -9.96 -13.63 -15.17
C LEU A 277 -9.68 -14.18 -13.77
N GLY A 278 -9.49 -13.31 -12.77
CA GLY A 278 -9.08 -13.72 -11.43
C GLY A 278 -7.74 -14.48 -11.42
N ASP A 279 -6.94 -14.31 -12.47
CA ASP A 279 -5.67 -15.00 -12.64
C ASP A 279 -4.62 -14.32 -11.74
N GLY A 280 -4.44 -14.91 -10.56
CA GLY A 280 -3.51 -14.42 -9.55
C GLY A 280 -2.09 -14.22 -10.08
N PRO A 281 -1.51 -15.19 -10.80
CA PRO A 281 -0.23 -15.00 -11.50
C PRO A 281 -0.18 -13.78 -12.42
N LEU A 282 -1.21 -13.56 -13.26
CA LEU A 282 -1.25 -12.41 -14.17
C LEU A 282 -1.35 -11.07 -13.40
N LEU A 283 -2.17 -11.01 -12.35
CA LEU A 283 -2.30 -9.85 -11.48
C LEU A 283 -1.03 -9.59 -10.67
N ALA A 284 -0.35 -10.63 -10.21
CA ALA A 284 0.91 -10.55 -9.49
C ALA A 284 2.04 -10.02 -10.40
N ASP A 285 2.12 -10.49 -11.65
CA ASP A 285 3.08 -9.92 -12.63
C ASP A 285 2.76 -8.46 -12.93
N TYR A 286 1.48 -8.09 -13.01
CA TYR A 286 1.09 -6.68 -13.18
C TYR A 286 1.55 -5.81 -11.99
N LEU A 287 1.31 -6.28 -10.76
CA LEU A 287 1.77 -5.60 -9.54
C LEU A 287 3.29 -5.48 -9.54
N ASP A 288 4.03 -6.57 -9.76
CA ASP A 288 5.50 -6.59 -9.70
C ASP A 288 6.14 -5.70 -10.77
N ARG A 289 5.71 -5.83 -12.02
CA ARG A 289 6.39 -5.24 -13.17
C ARG A 289 5.93 -3.83 -13.49
N VAL A 290 4.63 -3.55 -13.34
CA VAL A 290 4.04 -2.25 -13.71
C VAL A 290 3.93 -1.33 -12.52
N ILE A 291 3.26 -1.78 -11.44
CA ILE A 291 3.03 -0.95 -10.26
C ILE A 291 4.32 -0.78 -9.44
N LEU A 292 5.03 -1.88 -9.19
CA LEU A 292 6.27 -1.91 -8.43
C LEU A 292 7.52 -1.69 -9.29
N GLY A 293 7.39 -1.65 -10.61
CA GLY A 293 8.45 -1.25 -11.52
C GLY A 293 9.68 -2.17 -11.54
N ASN A 294 9.52 -3.45 -11.20
CA ASN A 294 10.60 -4.46 -11.29
C ASN A 294 10.77 -5.02 -12.71
N GLY A 295 10.11 -4.44 -13.71
CA GLY A 295 10.11 -4.92 -15.09
C GLY A 295 11.08 -4.22 -16.05
N GLY A 296 11.98 -3.39 -15.53
CA GLY A 296 13.09 -2.81 -16.29
C GLY A 296 14.19 -3.83 -16.55
#